data_AF-A0A7S2XMV3-F1
#
_entry.id   AF-A0A7S2XMV3-F1
#
_cell.length_a   1.000
_cell.length_b   1.000
_cell.length_c   1.000
_cell.angle_alpha   90.00
_cell.angle_beta   90.00
_cell.angle_gamma   90.00
#
_symmetry.space_group_name_H-M   'P 1'
#
loop_
_entity.id
_entity.type
_entity.pdbx_description
1 polymer ?
#
loop_
_entity_poly.entity_id
_entity_poly.type
_entity_poly.pdbx_seq_one_letter_code
_entity_poly.pdbx_strand_id
1 'polypeptide(L)'
;KGSPALCRNMLKLTKARYYTNTLVYNVQPGRVCQLGDPRGDGTGGASIYGLLDVMEVQQPQQTLHTTNDKDDVTKSKRRFLTSTGRRVDRSTAKAGTVVAVEWGGIPDTIGSQFMIC
;
A
#
# COMPACT_ATOMS: atom_id res chain seq x y z
N LYS A 1 6.55 -9.12 -17.81
CA LYS A 1 7.69 -8.59 -17.01
C LYS A 1 7.14 -8.12 -15.65
N GLY A 2 7.92 -8.21 -14.56
CA GLY A 2 7.51 -7.69 -13.25
C GLY A 2 7.38 -6.15 -13.25
N SER A 3 6.98 -5.56 -12.12
CA SER A 3 6.82 -4.10 -12.00
C SER A 3 7.88 -3.47 -11.10
N PRO A 4 8.86 -2.74 -11.66
CA PRO A 4 9.84 -2.01 -10.87
C PRO A 4 9.23 -0.97 -9.92
N ALA A 5 8.09 -0.37 -10.30
CA ALA A 5 7.39 0.60 -9.48
C ALA A 5 6.83 -0.05 -8.20
N LEU A 6 6.22 -1.22 -8.33
CA LEU A 6 5.69 -1.99 -7.20
C LEU A 6 6.81 -2.49 -6.28
N CYS A 7 7.89 -3.02 -6.85
CA CYS A 7 9.06 -3.44 -6.08
C CYS A 7 9.66 -2.27 -5.28
N ARG A 8 9.81 -1.11 -5.92
CA ARG A 8 10.33 0.10 -5.28
C ARG A 8 9.43 0.58 -4.14
N ASN A 9 8.12 0.53 -4.33
CA ASN A 9 7.15 0.89 -3.29
C ASN A 9 7.29 0.00 -2.06
N MET A 10 7.23 -1.31 -2.25
CA MET A 10 7.35 -2.30 -1.18
C MET A 10 8.68 -2.15 -0.44
N LEU A 11 9.82 -2.06 -1.14
CA LEU A 11 11.13 -1.90 -0.52
C LEU A 11 11.24 -0.62 0.32
N LYS A 12 10.69 0.50 -0.17
CA LYS A 12 10.69 1.77 0.57
C LYS A 12 9.78 1.72 1.81
N LEU A 13 8.58 1.13 1.69
CA LEU A 13 7.67 0.93 2.83
C LEU A 13 8.33 0.03 3.90
N THR A 14 8.97 -1.06 3.49
CA THR A 14 9.73 -1.93 4.40
C THR A 14 10.86 -1.17 5.08
N LYS A 15 11.65 -0.38 4.33
CA LYS A 15 12.74 0.44 4.90
C LYS A 15 12.22 1.48 5.90
N ALA A 16 11.02 2.02 5.68
CA ALA A 16 10.37 2.96 6.59
C ALA A 16 9.71 2.27 7.81
N ARG A 17 9.87 0.95 7.97
CA ARG A 17 9.21 0.13 9.00
C ARG A 17 7.67 0.21 8.95
N TYR A 18 7.10 0.52 7.78
CA TYR A 18 5.65 0.66 7.60
C TYR A 18 4.91 -0.65 7.89
N TYR A 19 5.52 -1.79 7.56
CA TYR A 19 4.93 -3.11 7.78
C TYR A 19 5.16 -3.68 9.19
N THR A 20 5.84 -2.95 10.07
CA THR A 20 6.02 -3.39 11.46
C THR A 20 4.66 -3.44 12.16
N ASN A 21 4.37 -4.56 12.84
CA ASN A 21 3.09 -4.83 13.51
C ASN A 21 1.86 -4.81 12.58
N THR A 22 2.04 -4.91 11.27
CA THR A 22 0.92 -5.08 10.34
C THR A 22 0.34 -6.50 10.45
N LEU A 23 -0.97 -6.61 10.58
CA LEU A 23 -1.67 -7.89 10.68
C LEU A 23 -1.75 -8.59 9.33
N VAL A 24 -1.74 -9.92 9.38
CA VAL A 24 -2.26 -10.78 8.31
C VAL A 24 -3.76 -10.93 8.56
N TYR A 25 -4.57 -10.12 7.90
CA TYR A 25 -6.00 -9.98 8.22
C TYR A 25 -6.92 -10.86 7.36
N ASN A 26 -6.42 -11.42 6.26
CA ASN A 26 -7.20 -12.31 5.41
C ASN A 26 -6.34 -13.50 4.97
N VAL A 27 -6.70 -14.69 5.47
CA VAL A 27 -6.00 -15.96 5.22
C VAL A 27 -6.96 -16.90 4.50
N GLN A 28 -6.57 -17.35 3.31
CA GLN A 28 -7.21 -18.45 2.60
C GLN A 28 -6.28 -19.66 2.67
N PRO A 29 -6.54 -20.65 3.55
CA PRO A 29 -5.66 -21.80 3.76
C PRO A 29 -5.29 -22.50 2.45
N GLY A 30 -3.99 -22.77 2.28
CA GLY A 30 -3.44 -23.40 1.07
C GLY A 30 -3.49 -22.55 -0.19
N ARG A 31 -3.78 -21.23 -0.08
CA ARG A 31 -3.94 -20.35 -1.24
C ARG A 31 -3.20 -19.03 -1.12
N VAL A 32 -3.58 -18.19 -0.14
CA VAL A 32 -3.02 -16.85 0.01
C VAL A 32 -3.10 -16.35 1.45
N CYS A 33 -2.15 -15.50 1.82
CA CYS A 33 -2.21 -14.64 3.01
C CYS A 33 -2.12 -13.18 2.55
N GLN A 34 -3.07 -12.35 2.96
CA GLN A 34 -3.13 -10.92 2.63
C GLN A 34 -2.80 -10.06 3.86
N LEU A 35 -2.00 -9.03 3.62
CA LEU A 35 -1.50 -8.10 4.62
C LEU A 35 -1.15 -6.73 3.98
N GLY A 36 -0.52 -5.86 4.75
CA GLY A 36 -0.01 -4.57 4.26
C GLY A 36 -0.95 -3.39 4.49
N ASP A 37 -2.03 -3.59 5.25
CA ASP A 37 -2.89 -2.51 5.77
C ASP A 37 -2.54 -2.25 7.24
N PRO A 38 -2.07 -1.04 7.61
CA PRO A 38 -1.78 -0.69 9.00
C PRO A 38 -2.96 -0.86 9.96
N ARG A 39 -4.20 -0.77 9.46
CA ARG A 39 -5.41 -0.96 10.27
C ARG A 39 -5.77 -2.43 10.47
N GLY A 40 -5.30 -3.30 9.57
CA GLY A 40 -5.59 -4.72 9.61
C GLY A 40 -7.05 -5.08 9.32
N ASP A 41 -7.84 -4.20 8.69
CA ASP A 41 -9.22 -4.48 8.28
C ASP A 41 -9.37 -4.59 6.75
N GLY A 42 -8.29 -4.36 5.99
CA GLY A 42 -8.25 -4.41 4.54
C GLY A 42 -8.80 -3.15 3.86
N THR A 43 -9.26 -2.17 4.63
CA THR A 43 -9.83 -0.93 4.11
C THR A 43 -8.82 0.19 4.05
N GLY A 44 -7.56 -0.01 4.44
CA GLY A 44 -6.51 1.02 4.51
C GLY A 44 -5.28 0.77 3.64
N GLY A 45 -4.23 1.53 3.90
CA GLY A 45 -2.99 1.46 3.13
C GLY A 45 -2.85 2.53 2.04
N ALA A 46 -1.59 2.83 1.72
CA ALA A 46 -1.21 3.82 0.74
C ALA A 46 0.19 3.51 0.16
N SER A 47 0.52 4.08 -0.98
CA SER A 47 1.87 4.07 -1.52
C SER A 47 2.81 4.92 -0.65
N ILE A 48 4.11 4.65 -0.72
CA ILE A 48 5.11 5.49 -0.07
C ILE A 48 5.02 6.95 -0.50
N TYR A 49 4.65 7.22 -1.75
CA TYR A 49 4.59 8.58 -2.28
C TYR A 49 3.41 9.36 -1.71
N GLY A 50 2.29 8.68 -1.45
CA GLY A 50 1.17 9.31 -0.75
C GLY A 50 1.49 9.62 0.70
N LEU A 51 2.26 8.75 1.37
CA LEU A 51 2.77 9.03 2.72
C LEU A 51 3.76 10.20 2.74
N LEU A 52 4.57 10.38 1.69
CA LEU A 52 5.47 11.53 1.60
C LEU A 52 4.70 12.84 1.37
N ASP A 53 3.61 12.83 0.60
CA ASP A 53 2.77 14.02 0.41
C ASP A 53 2.25 14.58 1.75
N VAL A 54 1.85 13.72 2.69
CA VAL A 54 1.38 14.19 4.02
C VAL A 54 2.52 14.69 4.91
N MET A 55 3.74 14.18 4.71
CA MET A 55 4.92 14.62 5.47
C MET A 55 5.52 15.93 4.96
N GLU A 56 5.51 16.16 3.63
CA GLU A 56 6.10 17.35 2.98
C GLU A 56 5.31 18.64 3.24
N VAL A 57 4.07 18.59 3.73
CA VAL A 57 3.25 19.78 4.07
C VAL A 57 3.78 20.55 5.29
N GLN A 58 4.84 20.07 5.94
CA GLN A 58 5.48 20.78 7.06
C GLN A 58 6.57 21.76 6.59
N GLN A 59 6.13 23.01 6.29
CA GLN A 59 6.81 24.35 6.40
C GLN A 59 7.04 25.17 5.09
N PRO A 60 6.96 26.53 5.09
CA PRO A 60 6.57 27.48 6.16
C PRO A 60 5.58 28.60 5.74
N GLN A 61 4.41 28.69 6.37
CA GLN A 61 3.91 29.98 6.88
C GLN A 61 2.91 29.75 8.01
N GLN A 62 3.08 30.53 9.07
CA GLN A 62 2.42 30.44 10.37
C GLN A 62 0.90 30.63 10.28
N THR A 63 0.11 29.67 10.76
CA THR A 63 -1.18 29.95 11.40
C THR A 63 -1.51 28.86 12.43
N LEU A 64 -1.67 29.31 13.67
CA LEU A 64 -2.17 28.56 14.82
C LEU A 64 -3.70 28.46 14.73
N HIS A 65 -4.27 27.29 14.37
CA HIS A 65 -5.55 26.80 14.92
C HIS A 65 -5.97 25.41 14.39
N THR A 66 -6.27 24.52 15.34
CA THR A 66 -7.33 23.47 15.41
C THR A 66 -7.59 22.46 14.28
N THR A 67 -7.58 21.19 14.70
CA THR A 67 -8.07 19.94 14.07
C THR A 67 -7.14 19.22 13.08
N ASN A 68 -6.49 18.16 13.58
CA ASN A 68 -6.28 16.77 13.10
C ASN A 68 -6.32 16.36 11.60
N ASP A 69 -6.44 17.28 10.64
CA ASP A 69 -6.83 16.95 9.26
C ASP A 69 -5.66 16.97 8.24
N LYS A 70 -4.43 17.25 8.73
CA LYS A 70 -3.19 17.39 7.92
C LYS A 70 -2.46 16.07 7.65
N ASP A 71 -2.79 14.99 8.35
CA ASP A 71 -2.15 13.67 8.19
C ASP A 71 -3.01 12.68 7.38
N ASP A 72 -4.02 13.19 6.66
CA ASP A 72 -4.94 12.36 5.89
C ASP A 72 -4.37 12.00 4.50
N VAL A 73 -3.79 10.80 4.41
CA VAL A 73 -3.26 10.24 3.16
C VAL A 73 -4.34 10.07 2.07
N THR A 74 -5.63 10.08 2.42
CA THR A 74 -6.70 9.96 1.43
C THR A 74 -6.78 11.14 0.47
N LYS A 75 -6.25 12.31 0.86
CA LYS A 75 -6.18 13.52 0.04
C LYS A 75 -5.02 13.52 -0.95
N SER A 76 -4.05 12.60 -0.81
CA SER A 76 -2.90 12.53 -1.72
C SER A 76 -3.30 11.98 -3.09
N LYS A 77 -2.92 12.72 -4.15
CA LYS A 77 -3.02 12.24 -5.55
C LYS A 77 -2.09 11.06 -5.85
N ARG A 78 -1.07 10.85 -5.01
CA ARG A 78 -0.09 9.75 -5.11
C ARG A 78 -0.36 8.64 -4.11
N ARG A 79 -1.55 8.62 -3.49
CA ARG A 79 -1.98 7.54 -2.58
C ARG A 79 -1.84 6.16 -3.21
N PHE A 80 -2.10 6.04 -4.50
CA PHE A 80 -2.01 4.78 -5.22
C PHE A 80 -1.05 4.84 -6.40
N LEU A 81 -0.56 3.66 -6.77
CA LEU A 81 0.25 3.43 -7.95
C LEU A 81 -0.59 2.84 -9.07
N THR A 82 -0.16 3.11 -10.29
CA THR A 82 -0.71 2.46 -11.48
C THR A 82 -0.41 0.97 -11.52
N SER A 83 -1.35 0.21 -12.08
CA SER A 83 -1.34 -1.25 -12.17
C SER A 83 -0.45 -1.74 -13.31
N THR A 84 0.82 -1.36 -13.25
CA THR A 84 1.84 -1.75 -14.23
C THR A 84 2.36 -3.16 -13.96
N GLY A 85 2.62 -3.92 -15.02
CA GLY A 85 3.27 -5.23 -14.95
C GLY A 85 2.35 -6.40 -15.27
N ARG A 86 2.78 -7.61 -14.89
CA ARG A 86 2.04 -8.84 -15.15
C ARG A 86 0.93 -9.02 -14.11
N ARG A 87 -0.32 -9.14 -14.55
CA ARG A 87 -1.43 -9.62 -13.72
C ARG A 87 -1.19 -11.07 -13.34
N VAL A 88 -1.35 -11.41 -12.07
CA VAL A 88 -1.20 -12.77 -11.56
C VAL A 88 -2.59 -13.31 -11.26
N ASP A 89 -2.90 -14.47 -11.83
CA ASP A 89 -4.11 -15.21 -11.54
C ASP A 89 -3.79 -16.46 -10.70
N ARG A 90 -4.84 -17.18 -10.29
CA ARG A 90 -4.70 -18.39 -9.46
C ARG A 90 -3.94 -19.53 -10.14
N SER A 91 -3.89 -19.56 -11.47
CA SER A 91 -3.18 -20.60 -12.23
C SER A 91 -1.69 -20.28 -12.42
N THR A 92 -1.32 -19.00 -12.30
CA THR A 92 0.04 -18.52 -12.56
C THR A 92 0.83 -18.17 -11.29
N ALA A 93 0.14 -18.02 -10.15
CA ALA A 93 0.77 -17.85 -8.85
C ALA A 93 1.40 -19.16 -8.36
N LYS A 94 2.67 -19.10 -7.93
CA LYS A 94 3.35 -20.19 -7.22
C LYS A 94 3.47 -19.84 -5.74
N ALA A 95 3.63 -20.84 -4.87
CA ALA A 95 3.93 -20.62 -3.47
C ALA A 95 5.15 -19.67 -3.30
N GLY A 96 5.04 -18.71 -2.40
CA GLY A 96 6.00 -17.63 -2.17
C GLY A 96 5.86 -16.43 -3.12
N THR A 97 4.91 -16.43 -4.07
CA THR A 97 4.72 -15.30 -4.97
C THR A 97 4.09 -14.13 -4.21
N VAL A 98 4.75 -12.96 -4.26
CA VAL A 98 4.19 -11.70 -3.75
C VAL A 98 3.42 -11.00 -4.85
N VAL A 99 2.16 -10.68 -4.59
CA VAL A 99 1.24 -10.03 -5.52
C VAL A 99 0.70 -8.75 -4.88
N ALA A 100 0.93 -7.60 -5.49
CA ALA A 100 0.30 -6.36 -5.03
C ALA A 100 -1.20 -6.37 -5.33
N VAL A 101 -1.99 -5.76 -4.46
CA VAL A 101 -3.47 -5.81 -4.53
C VAL A 101 -4.02 -4.47 -4.96
N GLU A 102 -4.94 -4.50 -5.94
CA GLU A 102 -5.82 -3.38 -6.29
C GLU A 102 -6.92 -3.25 -5.23
N TRP A 103 -7.16 -2.03 -4.79
CA TRP A 103 -8.18 -1.71 -3.81
C TRP A 103 -9.57 -2.04 -4.33
N GLY A 104 -10.24 -3.02 -3.72
CA GLY A 104 -11.58 -3.44 -4.15
C GLY A 104 -11.64 -3.89 -5.62
N GLY A 105 -10.51 -4.29 -6.21
CA GLY A 105 -10.42 -4.63 -7.64
C GLY A 105 -10.49 -3.44 -8.60
N ILE A 106 -10.34 -2.22 -8.10
CA ILE A 106 -10.34 -1.00 -8.94
C ILE A 106 -8.95 -0.82 -9.56
N PRO A 107 -8.82 -0.69 -10.90
CA PRO A 107 -7.53 -0.46 -11.53
C PRO A 107 -6.79 0.78 -11.00
N ASP A 108 -5.46 0.73 -11.03
CA ASP A 108 -4.57 1.84 -10.63
C ASP A 108 -4.71 2.30 -9.17
N THR A 109 -5.16 1.39 -8.30
CA THR A 109 -5.32 1.63 -6.86
C THR A 109 -4.35 0.81 -6.01
N ILE A 110 -3.15 0.54 -6.51
CA ILE A 110 -2.17 -0.27 -5.78
C ILE A 110 -1.51 0.59 -4.68
N GLY A 111 -1.79 0.23 -3.42
CA GLY A 111 -1.23 0.89 -2.24
C GLY A 111 -0.10 0.07 -1.60
N SER A 112 -0.22 -0.16 -0.30
CA SER A 112 0.71 -0.97 0.49
C SER A 112 0.28 -2.42 0.67
N GLN A 113 -0.96 -2.77 0.30
CA GLN A 113 -1.50 -4.12 0.48
C GLN A 113 -0.95 -5.10 -0.57
N PHE A 114 -0.66 -6.32 -0.12
CA PHE A 114 -0.20 -7.40 -0.97
C PHE A 114 -0.65 -8.76 -0.43
N MET A 115 -0.58 -9.76 -1.30
CA MET A 115 -0.80 -11.17 -1.00
C MET A 115 0.49 -11.95 -1.17
N ILE A 116 0.69 -12.96 -0.32
CA ILE A 116 1.68 -14.01 -0.50
C ILE A 116 0.91 -15.28 -0.83
N CYS A 117 1.18 -15.87 -2.00
CA CYS A 117 0.59 -17.14 -2.44
C CYS A 117 1.33 -18.36 -1.87
#